data_AF-A0A7X0NZK9-F1
#
_entry.id   AF-A0A7X0NZK9-F1
#
_cell.length_a   1.000
_cell.length_b   1.000
_cell.length_c   1.000
_cell.angle_alpha   90.00
_cell.angle_beta   90.00
_cell.angle_gamma   90.00
#
_symmetry.space_group_name_H-M   'P 1'
#
loop_
_entity.id
_entity.type
_entity.pdbx_description
1 polymer ?
#
loop_
_entity_poly.entity_id
_entity_poly.type
_entity_poly.pdbx_seq_one_letter_code
_entity_poly.pdbx_strand_id
1 'polypeptide(L)' 'MHTRDLHDPLAMTVVSSHRTSEGVVSYLKCSCGVWEVRTALLVGTATPGARSKMTID' A
#
# COMPACT_ATOMS: atom_id res chain seq x y z
N MET A 1 4.64 -25.19 20.17
CA MET A 1 5.42 -24.75 18.99
C MET A 1 4.76 -23.48 18.48
N HIS A 2 5.44 -22.34 18.52
CA HIS A 2 4.92 -21.07 18.02
C HIS A 2 4.56 -21.26 16.55
N THR A 3 3.27 -21.28 16.25
CA THR A 3 2.77 -21.04 14.89
C THR A 3 3.38 -19.72 14.50
N ARG A 4 4.38 -19.77 13.62
CA ARG A 4 4.85 -18.59 12.91
C ARG A 4 3.60 -18.05 12.25
N ASP A 5 3.01 -17.03 12.85
CA ASP A 5 2.02 -16.19 12.22
C ASP A 5 2.58 -15.98 10.81
N LEU A 6 1.90 -16.57 9.83
CA LEU A 6 2.14 -16.28 8.44
C LEU A 6 1.85 -14.79 8.34
N HIS A 7 2.87 -13.97 8.58
CA HIS A 7 2.91 -12.58 8.19
C HIS A 7 2.75 -12.67 6.69
N ASP A 8 1.52 -12.64 6.20
CA ASP A 8 1.29 -12.50 4.79
C ASP A 8 1.77 -11.09 4.47
N PRO A 9 2.96 -10.92 3.85
CA PRO A 9 3.51 -9.60 3.56
C PRO A 9 2.64 -8.88 2.53
N LEU A 10 1.62 -9.54 1.97
CA LEU A 10 0.67 -9.01 1.02
C LEU A 10 -0.64 -8.58 1.68
N ALA A 11 -0.89 -8.90 2.96
CA ALA A 11 -2.04 -8.42 3.73
C ALA A 11 -1.82 -6.97 4.20
N MET A 12 -1.64 -6.07 3.24
CA MET A 12 -1.51 -4.63 3.48
C MET A 12 -2.87 -4.07 3.92
N THR A 13 -2.94 -3.49 5.11
CA THR A 13 -4.17 -2.88 5.66
C THR A 13 -4.10 -1.37 5.51
N VAL A 14 -5.18 -0.74 5.02
CA VAL A 14 -5.26 0.73 4.98
C VAL A 14 -5.41 1.26 6.40
N VAL A 15 -4.50 2.12 6.83
CA VAL A 15 -4.50 2.73 8.16
C VAL A 15 -4.88 4.22 8.14
N SER A 16 -4.67 4.90 7.02
CA SER A 16 -5.15 6.26 6.81
C SER A 16 -5.43 6.51 5.33
N SER A 17 -6.44 7.32 5.04
CA SER A 17 -6.73 7.78 3.68
C SER A 17 -7.03 9.27 3.67
N HIS A 18 -6.48 9.96 2.68
CA HIS A 18 -6.61 11.40 2.51
C HIS A 18 -7.04 11.68 1.07
N ARG A 19 -8.13 12.43 0.93
CA ARG A 19 -8.53 12.95 -0.37
C ARG A 19 -7.77 14.24 -0.65
N THR A 20 -7.10 14.30 -1.78
CA THR A 20 -6.45 15.50 -2.32
C THR A 20 -7.20 15.96 -3.57
N SER A 21 -6.83 17.11 -4.13
CA SER A 21 -7.35 17.58 -5.42
C SER A 21 -6.99 16.65 -6.59
N GLU A 22 -5.89 15.90 -6.47
CA GLU A 22 -5.37 15.02 -7.52
C GLU A 22 -5.92 13.59 -7.44
N GLY A 23 -6.38 13.16 -6.27
CA GLY A 23 -6.73 11.77 -6.03
C GLY A 23 -7.00 11.42 -4.59
N VAL A 24 -6.96 10.13 -4.29
CA VAL A 24 -6.95 9.62 -2.92
C VAL A 24 -5.57 9.03 -2.64
N VAL A 25 -4.95 9.50 -1.56
CA VAL A 25 -3.71 8.94 -1.00
C VAL A 25 -4.09 8.01 0.14
N SER A 26 -3.69 6.75 0.06
CA SER A 26 -3.93 5.73 1.07
C SER A 26 -2.60 5.24 1.63
N TYR A 27 -2.45 5.30 2.94
CA TYR A 27 -1.32 4.76 3.69
C TYR A 27 -1.69 3.36 4.17
N LEU A 28 -0.89 2.37 3.80
CA LEU A 28 -1.08 0.98 4.18
C LEU A 28 0.07 0.51 5.05
N LYS A 29 -0.26 -0.33 6.04
CA LYS A 29 0.71 -0.96 6.92
C LYS A 29 0.49 -2.47 6.94
N CYS A 30 1.57 -3.22 6.80
CA CYS A 30 1.57 -4.65 7.04
C CYS A 30 1.74 -4.93 8.55
N SER A 31 1.23 -6.06 9.03
CA SER A 31 1.46 -6.53 10.39
C SER A 31 2.95 -6.74 10.71
N CYS A 32 3.80 -6.99 9.70
CA CYS A 32 5.26 -7.09 9.86
C CYS A 32 5.98 -5.74 9.97
N GLY A 33 5.26 -4.61 9.83
CA GLY A 33 5.81 -3.26 9.97
C GLY A 33 6.19 -2.56 8.65
N VAL A 34 6.08 -3.24 7.51
CA VAL A 34 6.28 -2.62 6.18
C VAL A 34 5.17 -1.61 5.87
N TRP A 35 5.55 -0.52 5.20
CA TRP A 35 4.66 0.54 4.76
C TRP A 35 4.56 0.62 3.25
N GLU A 36 3.37 0.95 2.74
CA GLU A 36 3.12 1.26 1.33
C GLU A 36 2.22 2.49 1.24
N VAL A 37 2.45 3.35 0.26
CA VAL A 37 1.57 4.48 -0.05
C VAL A 37 1.00 4.25 -1.44
N ARG A 38 -0.33 4.23 -1.53
CA ARG A 38 -1.05 4.10 -2.81
C ARG A 38 -1.73 5.41 -3.14
N THR A 39 -1.61 5.82 -4.40
CA THR A 39 -2.34 6.96 -4.94
C THR A 39 -3.31 6.47 -6.01
N ALA A 40 -4.60 6.74 -5.82
CA ALA A 40 -5.63 6.54 -6.83
C ALA A 40 -5.95 7.91 -7.43
N LEU A 41 -5.45 8.16 -8.63
CA LEU A 41 -5.75 9.40 -9.36
C LEU A 41 -7.23 9.42 -9.72
N LEU A 42 -7.88 10.59 -9.56
CA LEU A 42 -9.22 10.81 -10.10
C LEU A 42 -9.10 10.72 -11.62
N VAL A 43 -9.69 9.68 -12.19
CA VAL A 43 -9.46 9.22 -13.57
C VAL A 43 -9.55 10.37 -14.57
N GLY A 44 -8.37 10.73 -15.07
CA GLY A 44 -8.11 11.53 -16.26
C GLY A 44 -6.90 10.99 -17.04
N THR A 45 -5.93 10.37 -16.36
CA THR A 45 -4.79 9.68 -17.00
C THR A 45 -4.20 8.62 -16.05
N ALA A 46 -3.67 7.55 -16.66
CA ALA A 46 -2.79 6.52 -16.09
C ALA A 46 -3.43 5.36 -15.29
N THR A 47 -3.53 4.23 -15.99
CA THR A 47 -3.66 2.86 -15.51
C THR A 47 -2.63 2.55 -14.40
N PRO A 48 -3.03 2.20 -13.17
CA PRO A 48 -2.09 1.83 -12.12
C PRO A 48 -1.77 0.33 -12.22
N GLY A 49 -0.92 -0.02 -13.20
CA GLY A 49 -0.33 -1.36 -13.36
C GLY A 49 1.13 -1.46 -12.91
N ALA A 50 1.72 -0.37 -12.40
CA ALA A 50 3.10 -0.38 -11.92
C ALA A 50 3.13 -0.69 -10.42
N ARG A 51 3.15 -1.98 -10.10
CA ARG A 51 3.58 -2.48 -8.79
C ARG A 51 5.08 -2.15 -8.65
N SER A 52 5.39 -0.89 -8.32
CA SER A 52 6.77 -0.47 -8.07
C SER A 52 7.20 -1.01 -6.73
N LYS A 53 7.66 -2.25 -6.74
CA LYS A 53 8.34 -2.90 -5.61
C LYS A 53 9.73 -2.28 -5.54
N MET A 54 9.84 -1.11 -4.93
CA MET A 54 11.14 -0.52 -4.64
C MET A 54 11.78 -1.32 -3.49
N THR A 55 12.55 -2.34 -3.85
CA THR A 55 13.51 -2.97 -2.95
C THR A 55 14.63 -1.97 -2.72
N ILE A 56 14.77 -1.49 -1.48
CA ILE A 56 16.00 -0.83 -1.03
C ILE A 56 16.92 -1.97 -0.58
N ASP A 57 18.07 -2.10 -1.26
CA ASP A 57 19.24 -2.89 -0.82
C ASP A 57 20.05 -2.08 0.19
#